data_AF-A0A1V6I328-F1
#
_entry.id   AF-A0A1V6I328-F1
#
_cell.length_a   1.000
_cell.length_b   1.000
_cell.length_c   1.000
_cell.angle_alpha   90.00
_cell.angle_beta   90.00
_cell.angle_gamma   90.00
#
_symmetry.space_group_name_H-M   'P 1'
#
loop_
_entity.id
_entity.type
_entity.pdbx_description
1 polymer ?
#
loop_
_entity_poly.entity_id
_entity_poly.type
_entity_poly.pdbx_seq_one_letter_code
_entity_poly.pdbx_strand_id
1 'polypeptide(L)'
;MKVKIIKIILPTILGLLTVLGVLVVLNFIIYDGDAFSKPDNGFFTIFVPISIFIAMIIQLVSLPFWEKFKSYKKVWGLTLFQFTTILCIISGLIFGLVFWERSFGFGEFIAVSITGIIAFAIYWTVNLITIKQIEKL
;
A
#
# COMPACT_ATOMS: atom_id res chain seq x y z
N MET A 1 2.52 23.80 -11.05
CA MET A 1 2.34 23.54 -9.60
C MET A 1 1.13 22.66 -9.31
N LYS A 2 -0.07 23.00 -9.82
CA LYS A 2 -1.31 22.21 -9.65
C LYS A 2 -1.18 20.73 -10.06
N VAL A 3 -0.59 20.45 -11.23
CA VAL A 3 -0.39 19.06 -11.72
C VAL A 3 0.54 18.23 -10.83
N LYS A 4 1.58 18.84 -10.26
CA LYS A 4 2.49 18.14 -9.32
C LYS A 4 1.76 17.75 -8.04
N ILE A 5 0.93 18.64 -7.49
CA ILE A 5 0.12 18.37 -6.30
C ILE A 5 -0.88 17.25 -6.56
N ILE A 6 -1.55 17.26 -7.72
CA ILE A 6 -2.52 16.21 -8.10
C ILE A 6 -1.83 14.83 -8.21
N LYS A 7 -0.63 14.76 -8.82
CA LYS A 7 0.17 13.53 -8.91
C LYS A 7 0.64 12.98 -7.55
N ILE A 8 0.64 13.80 -6.50
CA ILE A 8 0.97 13.37 -5.14
C ILE A 8 -0.31 12.92 -4.43
N ILE A 9 -1.33 13.76 -4.42
CA ILE A 9 -2.52 13.56 -3.58
C ILE A 9 -3.43 12.46 -4.15
N LEU A 10 -3.77 12.53 -5.43
CA LEU A 10 -4.82 11.69 -6.01
C LEU A 10 -4.43 10.19 -6.04
N PRO A 11 -3.24 9.79 -6.53
CA PRO A 11 -2.83 8.37 -6.50
C PRO A 11 -2.74 7.80 -5.09
N THR A 12 -2.29 8.61 -4.13
CA THR A 12 -2.16 8.21 -2.72
C THR A 12 -3.54 7.97 -2.10
N ILE A 13 -4.47 8.92 -2.24
CA ILE A 13 -5.83 8.80 -1.71
C ILE A 13 -6.54 7.61 -2.35
N LEU A 14 -6.50 7.47 -3.68
CA LEU A 14 -7.18 6.36 -4.37
C LEU A 14 -6.59 5.01 -4.00
N GLY A 15 -5.26 4.90 -3.88
CA GLY A 15 -4.60 3.68 -3.43
C GLY A 15 -5.04 3.28 -2.02
N LEU A 16 -5.05 4.23 -1.07
CA LEU A 16 -5.47 4.00 0.31
C LEU A 16 -6.95 3.62 0.41
N LEU A 17 -7.83 4.37 -0.25
CA LEU A 17 -9.27 4.06 -0.27
C LEU A 17 -9.56 2.68 -0.87
N THR A 18 -8.80 2.27 -1.89
CA THR A 18 -8.96 0.94 -2.48
C THR A 18 -8.57 -0.16 -1.49
N VAL A 19 -7.43 -0.01 -0.80
CA VAL A 19 -7.03 -0.98 0.23
C VAL A 19 -8.04 -1.05 1.36
N LEU A 20 -8.49 0.11 1.88
CA LEU A 20 -9.50 0.16 2.93
C LEU A 20 -10.83 -0.48 2.47
N GLY A 21 -11.27 -0.18 1.24
CA GLY A 21 -12.47 -0.79 0.67
C GLY A 21 -12.37 -2.31 0.58
N VAL A 22 -11.22 -2.84 0.13
CA VAL A 22 -10.97 -4.29 0.08
C VAL A 22 -11.01 -4.90 1.48
N LEU A 23 -10.36 -4.27 2.46
CA LEU A 23 -10.38 -4.76 3.85
C LEU A 23 -11.79 -4.76 4.44
N VAL A 24 -12.60 -3.74 4.15
CA VAL A 24 -14.01 -3.67 4.58
C VAL A 24 -14.82 -4.80 3.95
N VAL A 25 -14.66 -5.05 2.64
CA VAL A 25 -15.33 -6.16 1.96
C VAL A 25 -14.93 -7.51 2.56
N LEU A 26 -13.63 -7.72 2.83
CA LEU A 26 -13.17 -8.95 3.47
C LEU A 26 -13.73 -9.12 4.89
N ASN A 27 -13.86 -8.03 5.66
CA ASN A 27 -14.50 -8.07 6.98
C ASN A 27 -15.94 -8.59 6.90
N PHE A 28 -16.73 -8.11 5.95
CA PHE A 28 -18.10 -8.59 5.76
C PHE A 28 -18.17 -10.04 5.32
N ILE A 29 -17.25 -10.51 4.48
CA ILE A 29 -17.26 -11.88 3.94
C ILE A 29 -16.75 -12.90 4.95
N ILE A 30 -15.69 -12.58 5.69
CA ILE A 30 -14.95 -13.55 6.52
C ILE A 30 -15.38 -13.47 7.99
N TYR A 31 -15.74 -12.28 8.47
CA TYR A 31 -15.96 -12.00 9.89
C TYR A 31 -17.39 -11.49 10.19
N ASP A 32 -18.34 -11.65 9.25
CA ASP A 32 -19.73 -11.19 9.37
C ASP A 32 -19.88 -9.71 9.79
N GLY A 33 -18.88 -8.89 9.47
CA GLY A 33 -18.84 -7.48 9.84
C GLY A 33 -18.28 -7.17 11.23
N ASP A 34 -18.00 -8.18 12.07
CA ASP A 34 -17.72 -8.01 13.50
C ASP A 34 -16.24 -7.66 13.82
N ALA A 35 -15.32 -7.70 12.84
CA ALA A 35 -13.93 -7.36 13.12
C ALA A 35 -13.71 -5.87 13.45
N PHE A 36 -14.65 -4.98 13.08
CA PHE A 36 -14.57 -3.54 13.33
C PHE A 36 -15.28 -3.07 14.61
N SER A 37 -16.09 -3.93 15.24
CA SER A 37 -16.81 -3.67 16.49
C SER A 37 -16.00 -4.03 17.74
N LYS A 38 -14.85 -4.67 17.58
CA LYS A 38 -14.01 -5.08 18.72
C LYS A 38 -13.37 -3.86 19.41
N PRO A 39 -13.24 -3.88 20.75
CA PRO A 39 -12.67 -2.76 21.51
C PRO A 39 -11.22 -2.43 21.16
N ASP A 40 -10.51 -3.35 20.50
CA ASP A 40 -9.14 -3.16 20.05
C ASP A 40 -9.11 -2.43 18.70
N ASN A 41 -9.15 -1.10 18.76
CA ASN A 41 -9.29 -0.21 17.61
C ASN A 41 -7.97 0.45 17.17
N GLY A 42 -6.82 -0.01 17.68
CA GLY A 42 -5.49 0.54 17.35
C GLY A 42 -5.19 0.58 15.85
N PHE A 43 -5.77 -0.35 15.09
CA PHE A 43 -5.72 -0.35 13.63
C PHE A 43 -6.28 0.95 13.01
N PHE A 44 -7.44 1.43 13.48
CA PHE A 44 -8.08 2.61 12.91
C PHE A 44 -7.61 3.91 13.53
N THR A 45 -7.36 3.92 14.83
CA THR A 45 -7.02 5.15 15.56
C THR A 45 -5.56 5.55 15.38
N ILE A 46 -4.66 4.58 15.14
CA ILE A 46 -3.22 4.81 15.07
C ILE A 46 -2.68 4.39 13.71
N PHE A 47 -2.92 3.16 13.28
CA PHE A 47 -2.29 2.65 12.05
C PHE A 47 -2.79 3.36 10.79
N VAL A 48 -4.11 3.56 10.63
CA VAL A 48 -4.65 4.26 9.45
C VAL A 48 -4.06 5.69 9.31
N PRO A 49 -4.10 6.58 10.31
CA PRO A 49 -3.49 7.91 10.21
C PRO A 49 -1.99 7.89 9.90
N ILE A 50 -1.23 7.00 10.55
CA ILE A 50 0.21 6.86 10.31
C ILE A 50 0.48 6.38 8.88
N SER A 51 -0.29 5.41 8.39
CA SER A 51 -0.15 4.86 7.05
C SER A 51 -0.42 5.92 5.97
N ILE A 52 -1.36 6.85 6.20
CA ILE A 52 -1.62 7.98 5.30
C ILE A 52 -0.39 8.90 5.22
N PHE A 53 0.18 9.28 6.37
CA PHE A 53 1.37 10.13 6.42
C PHE A 53 2.57 9.49 5.71
N ILE A 54 2.82 8.20 6.01
CA ILE A 54 3.89 7.44 5.37
C ILE A 54 3.66 7.32 3.86
N ALA A 55 2.43 7.02 3.42
CA ALA A 55 2.10 6.90 2.01
C ALA A 55 2.33 8.21 1.24
N MET A 56 2.01 9.36 1.83
CA MET A 56 2.31 10.67 1.23
C MET A 56 3.82 10.92 1.09
N ILE A 57 4.61 10.58 2.11
CA ILE A 57 6.07 10.72 2.06
C ILE A 57 6.66 9.81 0.98
N ILE A 58 6.23 8.54 0.96
CA ILE A 58 6.65 7.56 -0.04
C ILE A 58 6.29 8.05 -1.45
N GLN A 59 5.12 8.66 -1.63
CA GLN A 59 4.71 9.19 -2.94
C GLN A 59 5.64 10.31 -3.43
N LEU A 60 6.12 11.18 -2.54
CA LEU A 60 7.08 12.22 -2.91
C LEU A 60 8.40 11.61 -3.42
N VAL A 61 8.84 10.51 -2.82
CA VAL A 61 10.05 9.79 -3.22
C VAL A 61 9.81 8.96 -4.48
N SER A 62 8.59 8.44 -4.69
CA SER A 62 8.25 7.57 -5.83
C SER A 62 8.18 8.34 -7.15
N LEU A 63 7.79 9.61 -7.14
CA LEU A 63 7.66 10.43 -8.36
C LEU A 63 8.99 10.57 -9.15
N PRO A 64 10.13 10.93 -8.54
CA PRO A 64 11.42 10.90 -9.22
C PRO A 64 11.78 9.53 -9.81
N PHE A 65 11.44 8.45 -9.11
CA PHE A 65 11.66 7.09 -9.62
C PHE A 65 10.77 6.78 -10.82
N TRP A 66 9.50 7.20 -10.80
CA TRP A 66 8.57 7.08 -11.93
C TRP A 66 9.12 7.76 -13.19
N GLU A 67 9.64 8.98 -13.06
CA GLU A 67 10.26 9.69 -14.19
C GLU A 67 11.48 8.94 -14.74
N LYS A 68 12.32 8.35 -13.87
CA LYS A 68 13.43 7.50 -14.31
C LYS A 68 12.96 6.25 -15.05
N PHE A 69 11.91 5.59 -14.57
CA PHE A 69 11.34 4.41 -15.24
C PHE A 69 10.75 4.75 -16.62
N LYS A 70 10.16 5.94 -16.80
CA LYS A 70 9.71 6.40 -18.12
C LYS A 70 10.87 6.61 -19.09
N SER A 71 11.95 7.26 -18.64
CA SER A 71 13.09 7.58 -19.51
C SER A 71 13.94 6.36 -19.86
N TYR A 72 14.23 5.50 -18.90
CA TYR A 72 15.22 4.42 -19.06
C TYR A 72 14.59 3.03 -19.20
N LYS A 73 13.28 2.89 -19.02
CA LYS A 73 12.53 1.61 -18.92
C LYS A 73 12.93 0.68 -17.76
N LYS A 74 14.17 0.82 -17.27
CA LYS A 74 14.74 0.09 -16.13
C LYS A 74 15.47 1.03 -15.18
N VAL A 75 15.42 0.73 -13.89
CA VAL A 75 16.19 1.40 -12.84
C VAL A 75 16.90 0.32 -12.03
N TRP A 76 18.21 0.45 -11.84
CA TRP A 76 19.06 -0.58 -11.20
C TRP A 76 18.92 -1.98 -11.84
N GLY A 77 18.78 -2.03 -13.17
CA GLY A 77 18.60 -3.28 -13.92
C GLY A 77 17.21 -3.90 -13.82
N LEU A 78 16.34 -3.38 -12.96
CA LEU A 78 14.99 -3.87 -12.74
C LEU A 78 13.98 -3.12 -13.61
N THR A 79 13.01 -3.84 -14.13
CA THR A 79 11.80 -3.23 -14.72
C THR A 79 10.92 -2.64 -13.61
N LEU A 80 10.01 -1.72 -13.98
CA LEU A 80 9.03 -1.17 -13.05
C LEU A 80 8.27 -2.28 -12.31
N PHE A 81 7.81 -3.30 -13.03
CA PHE A 81 7.09 -4.44 -12.44
C PHE A 81 7.95 -5.17 -11.39
N GLN A 82 9.18 -5.57 -11.75
CA GLN A 82 10.09 -6.25 -10.82
C GLN A 82 10.40 -5.41 -9.58
N PHE A 83 10.66 -4.11 -9.77
CA PHE A 83 10.94 -3.19 -8.67
C PHE A 83 9.74 -3.08 -7.73
N THR A 84 8.53 -2.86 -8.28
CA THR A 84 7.30 -2.77 -7.49
C THR A 84 6.97 -4.08 -6.78
N THR A 85 7.20 -5.24 -7.41
CA THR A 85 7.02 -6.55 -6.77
C THR A 85 7.94 -6.71 -5.56
N ILE A 86 9.23 -6.40 -5.71
CA ILE A 86 10.20 -6.46 -4.60
C ILE A 86 9.78 -5.51 -3.47
N LEU A 87 9.36 -4.29 -3.82
CA LEU A 87 8.88 -3.31 -2.85
C LEU A 87 7.67 -3.83 -2.07
N CYS A 88 6.69 -4.44 -2.74
CA CYS A 88 5.51 -5.01 -2.07
C CYS A 88 5.89 -6.16 -1.14
N ILE A 89 6.82 -7.03 -1.56
CA ILE A 89 7.31 -8.14 -0.74
C ILE A 89 8.00 -7.60 0.53
N ILE A 90 8.95 -6.68 0.38
CA ILE A 90 9.69 -6.10 1.51
C ILE A 90 8.73 -5.37 2.46
N SER A 91 7.85 -4.52 1.92
CA SER A 91 6.88 -3.77 2.74
C SER A 91 5.91 -4.71 3.46
N GLY A 92 5.44 -5.77 2.81
CA GLY A 92 4.57 -6.76 3.44
C GLY A 92 5.27 -7.58 4.52
N LEU A 93 6.54 -7.94 4.34
CA LEU A 93 7.33 -8.60 5.39
C LEU A 93 7.61 -7.67 6.58
N ILE A 94 7.94 -6.40 6.34
CA ILE A 94 8.09 -5.39 7.40
C ILE A 94 6.77 -5.23 8.16
N PHE A 95 5.65 -5.17 7.44
CA PHE A 95 4.32 -5.12 8.04
C PHE A 95 4.06 -6.35 8.91
N GLY A 96 4.36 -7.55 8.41
CA GLY A 96 4.35 -8.78 9.21
C GLY A 96 5.19 -8.66 10.48
N LEU A 97 6.42 -8.14 10.40
CA LEU A 97 7.29 -8.02 11.57
C LEU A 97 6.76 -7.04 12.62
N VAL A 98 6.06 -5.97 12.20
CA VAL A 98 5.52 -4.94 13.08
C VAL A 98 4.21 -5.37 13.74
N PHE A 99 3.35 -6.08 13.02
CA PHE A 99 2.00 -6.46 13.47
C PHE A 99 1.87 -7.91 13.91
N TRP A 100 2.96 -8.68 13.91
CA TRP A 100 2.94 -10.06 14.35
C TRP A 100 2.84 -10.18 15.87
N GLU A 101 1.79 -10.86 16.33
CA GLU A 101 1.63 -11.25 17.72
C GLU A 101 2.33 -12.59 17.97
N ARG A 102 3.54 -12.52 18.52
CA ARG A 102 4.40 -13.70 18.74
C ARG A 102 3.72 -14.86 19.48
N SER A 103 2.69 -14.57 20.29
CA SER A 103 1.85 -15.55 20.98
C SER A 103 1.12 -16.52 20.04
N PHE A 104 0.76 -16.10 18.82
CA PHE A 104 0.10 -16.96 17.83
C PHE A 104 1.09 -17.72 16.92
N GLY A 105 2.40 -17.59 17.16
CA GLY A 105 3.43 -18.35 16.48
C GLY A 105 3.69 -17.91 15.03
N PHE A 106 4.53 -18.65 14.32
CA PHE A 106 5.03 -18.25 12.99
C PHE A 106 3.96 -18.29 11.89
N GLY A 107 2.89 -19.07 12.07
CA GLY A 107 1.78 -19.12 11.12
C GLY A 107 1.07 -17.77 10.97
N GLU A 108 0.89 -17.05 12.09
CA GLU A 108 0.30 -15.71 12.06
C GLU A 108 1.23 -14.71 11.37
N PHE A 109 2.54 -14.77 11.63
CA PHE A 109 3.52 -13.92 10.93
C PHE A 109 3.40 -14.06 9.41
N ILE A 110 3.29 -15.30 8.90
CA ILE A 110 3.11 -15.56 7.48
C ILE A 110 1.79 -14.95 6.99
N ALA A 111 0.69 -15.18 7.71
CA ALA A 111 -0.63 -14.67 7.32
C ALA A 111 -0.68 -13.14 7.25
N VAL A 112 -0.16 -12.47 8.28
CA VAL A 112 -0.08 -11.00 8.34
C VAL A 112 0.85 -10.45 7.27
N SER A 113 1.99 -11.12 7.03
CA SER A 113 2.92 -10.74 5.96
C SER A 113 2.26 -10.84 4.58
N ILE A 114 1.61 -11.95 4.26
CA ILE A 114 0.91 -12.15 2.98
C ILE A 114 -0.20 -11.11 2.80
N THR A 115 -0.97 -10.84 3.86
CA THR A 115 -2.00 -9.79 3.87
C THR A 115 -1.37 -8.42 3.55
N GLY A 116 -0.24 -8.10 4.17
CA GLY A 116 0.53 -6.89 3.87
C GLY A 116 0.99 -6.83 2.42
N ILE A 117 1.58 -7.91 1.88
CA ILE A 117 2.04 -7.98 0.47
C ILE A 117 0.88 -7.70 -0.49
N ILE A 118 -0.28 -8.32 -0.26
CA ILE A 118 -1.48 -8.13 -1.09
C ILE A 118 -1.97 -6.68 -0.99
N ALA A 119 -2.06 -6.13 0.23
CA ALA A 119 -2.49 -4.74 0.44
C ALA A 119 -1.55 -3.75 -0.27
N PHE A 120 -0.23 -3.92 -0.15
CA PHE A 120 0.74 -3.08 -0.86
C PHE A 120 0.68 -3.26 -2.38
N ALA A 121 0.46 -4.48 -2.87
CA ALA A 121 0.30 -4.73 -4.29
C ALA A 121 -0.94 -4.01 -4.85
N ILE A 122 -2.06 -4.04 -4.15
CA ILE A 122 -3.28 -3.30 -4.52
C ILE A 122 -3.01 -1.80 -4.52
N TYR A 123 -2.42 -1.28 -3.43
CA TYR A 123 -2.07 0.12 -3.31
C TYR A 123 -1.20 0.61 -4.48
N TRP A 124 -0.07 -0.06 -4.73
CA TRP A 124 0.85 0.34 -5.79
C TRP A 124 0.25 0.19 -7.19
N THR A 125 -0.58 -0.83 -7.41
CA THR A 125 -1.28 -1.01 -8.68
C THR A 125 -2.18 0.19 -8.97
N VAL A 126 -3.05 0.56 -8.03
CA VAL A 126 -3.96 1.70 -8.18
C VAL A 126 -3.17 3.00 -8.32
N ASN A 127 -2.12 3.17 -7.51
CA ASN A 127 -1.27 4.36 -7.53
C ASN A 127 -0.62 4.55 -8.93
N LEU A 128 0.07 3.53 -9.44
CA LEU A 128 0.76 3.59 -10.74
C LEU A 128 -0.21 3.78 -11.91
N ILE A 129 -1.39 3.12 -11.87
CA ILE A 129 -2.44 3.32 -12.88
C ILE A 129 -2.94 4.77 -12.86
N THR A 130 -3.18 5.31 -11.67
CA THR A 130 -3.66 6.69 -11.50
C THR A 130 -2.64 7.69 -12.03
N ILE A 131 -1.35 7.52 -11.70
CA ILE A 131 -0.27 8.37 -12.25
C ILE A 131 -0.29 8.31 -13.78
N LYS A 132 -0.35 7.10 -14.36
CA LYS A 132 -0.38 6.90 -15.81
C LYS A 132 -1.60 7.56 -16.46
N GLN A 133 -2.75 7.59 -15.80
CA GLN A 133 -3.96 8.26 -16.29
C GLN A 133 -3.82 9.79 -16.22
N ILE A 134 -3.32 10.34 -15.11
CA ILE A 134 -3.07 11.79 -14.98
C ILE A 134 -2.12 12.29 -16.07
N GLU A 135 -1.14 11.48 -16.47
CA GLU A 135 -0.18 11.86 -17.52
C GLU A 135 -0.72 11.78 -18.95
N LYS A 136 -1.86 11.13 -19.15
CA LYS A 136 -2.55 11.11 -20.45
C LYS A 136 -3.48 12.31 -20.65
N LEU A 137 -3.82 13.02 -19.56
CA LEU A 137 -4.66 14.22 -19.55
C LEU A 137 -3.79 15.46 -19.78
#